data_AF-A0AAE4AUA3-F1
#
_entry.id   AF-A0AAE4AUA3-F1
#
_cell.length_a   1.000
_cell.length_b   1.000
_cell.length_c   1.000
_cell.angle_alpha   90.00
_cell.angle_beta   90.00
_cell.angle_gamma   90.00
#
_symmetry.space_group_name_H-M   'P 1'
#
loop_
_entity.id
_entity.type
_entity.pdbx_description
1 polymer ?
#
loop_
_entity_poly.entity_id
_entity_poly.type
_entity_poly.pdbx_seq_one_letter_code
_entity_poly.pdbx_strand_id
1 'polypeptide(L)'
;MTGERLDQVLLLAVVQAAQAPSAGNTQPWRWRIRGPELELRADAARAPAPDPDSRLLMFGCGAALHHVRVAIAAAGWDVRVARLPEPDEPLLLARLRLTTAHAPDPRAGALLDAVRRRRTDRRPYAVGRLPDRILHRLSRTVRAEGCRLRPLTGADVPAAVRTAHGIGGAVLLLHGLGDDRAHWLRGGEALSALLLAATAEDLATATLSDTVPALGRLLDAREYPYLLVRAGHPLGDGDPPATPRRPLAEIFDIAPP
;
A
#
# COMPACT_ATOMS: atom_id res chain seq x y z
N MET A 1 30.07 7.04 12.93
CA MET A 1 29.11 8.08 12.50
C MET A 1 28.24 7.66 11.31
N THR A 2 28.74 6.93 10.31
CA THR A 2 27.92 6.48 9.15
C THR A 2 26.96 5.33 9.50
N GLY A 3 27.38 4.33 10.27
CA GLY A 3 26.52 3.19 10.68
C GLY A 3 25.32 3.60 11.54
N GLU A 4 25.57 4.36 12.61
CA GLU A 4 24.51 4.85 13.52
C GLU A 4 23.45 5.71 12.81
N ARG A 5 23.86 6.50 11.81
CA ARG A 5 22.93 7.28 10.97
C ARG A 5 22.08 6.40 10.06
N LEU A 6 22.63 5.31 9.52
CA LEU A 6 21.88 4.35 8.69
C LEU A 6 20.83 3.63 9.54
N ASP A 7 21.20 3.17 10.73
CA ASP A 7 20.28 2.47 11.65
C ASP A 7 19.12 3.37 12.07
N GLN A 8 19.39 4.65 12.35
CA GLN A 8 18.35 5.64 12.64
C GLN A 8 17.37 5.83 11.46
N VAL A 9 17.88 5.92 10.23
CA VAL A 9 17.04 6.03 9.02
C VAL A 9 16.16 4.80 8.86
N LEU A 10 16.72 3.60 9.00
CA LEU A 10 15.96 2.35 8.90
C LEU A 10 14.89 2.25 9.98
N LEU A 11 15.22 2.58 11.23
CA LEU A 11 14.28 2.54 12.34
C LEU A 11 13.11 3.51 12.13
N LEU A 12 13.41 4.76 11.73
CA LEU A 12 12.38 5.75 11.42
C LEU A 12 11.50 5.30 10.26
N ALA A 13 12.08 4.67 9.22
CA ALA A 13 11.33 4.14 8.10
C ALA A 13 10.37 3.01 8.53
N VAL A 14 10.79 2.12 9.44
CA VAL A 14 9.91 1.08 10.01
C VAL A 14 8.73 1.69 10.78
N VAL A 15 8.94 2.79 11.51
CA VAL A 15 7.84 3.51 12.18
C VAL A 15 6.80 4.03 11.17
N GLN A 16 7.24 4.49 10.00
CA GLN A 16 6.31 4.91 8.93
C GLN A 16 5.63 3.71 8.26
N ALA A 17 6.35 2.60 8.10
CA ALA A 17 5.82 1.33 7.60
C ALA A 17 4.62 0.85 8.41
N ALA A 18 4.67 1.03 9.74
CA ALA A 18 3.60 0.65 10.63
C ALA A 18 2.27 1.34 10.28
N GLN A 19 2.29 2.50 9.63
CA GLN A 19 1.06 3.22 9.24
C GLN A 19 0.35 2.64 8.01
N ALA A 20 1.00 1.71 7.30
CA ALA A 20 0.49 1.10 6.09
C ALA A 20 -0.87 0.43 6.31
N PRO A 21 -1.77 0.46 5.30
CA PRO A 21 -3.03 -0.25 5.37
C PRO A 21 -2.82 -1.77 5.22
N SER A 22 -3.67 -2.54 5.88
CA SER A 22 -3.80 -3.99 5.68
C SER A 22 -5.28 -4.38 5.81
N ALA A 23 -5.69 -5.43 5.08
CA ALA A 23 -7.05 -5.97 5.23
C ALA A 23 -7.29 -6.37 6.69
N GLY A 24 -8.47 -6.05 7.24
CA GLY A 24 -8.78 -6.26 8.66
C GLY A 24 -7.86 -5.52 9.65
N ASN A 25 -6.99 -4.61 9.16
CA ASN A 25 -5.93 -3.98 9.95
C ASN A 25 -5.01 -4.98 10.69
N THR A 26 -4.81 -6.18 10.13
CA THR A 26 -4.06 -7.25 10.81
C THR A 26 -2.56 -6.98 10.94
N GLN A 27 -2.03 -6.10 10.08
CA GLN A 27 -0.62 -5.68 10.03
C GLN A 27 0.31 -6.90 9.92
N PRO A 28 0.24 -7.69 8.84
CA PRO A 28 0.85 -9.03 8.76
C PRO A 28 2.34 -9.03 8.41
N TRP A 29 3.10 -8.08 8.96
CA TRP A 29 4.53 -7.90 8.65
C TRP A 29 5.40 -7.89 9.90
N ARG A 30 6.64 -8.34 9.73
CA ARG A 30 7.76 -8.14 10.65
C ARG A 30 8.93 -7.55 9.89
N TRP A 31 9.63 -6.64 10.55
CA TRP A 31 10.82 -5.97 10.07
C TRP A 31 12.01 -6.46 10.86
N ARG A 32 13.12 -6.74 10.20
CA ARG A 32 14.33 -7.19 10.87
C ARG A 32 15.54 -6.47 10.32
N ILE A 33 16.35 -5.87 11.18
CA ILE A 33 17.68 -5.41 10.78
C ILE A 33 18.65 -6.58 10.93
N ARG A 34 19.39 -6.88 9.86
CA ARG A 34 20.46 -7.88 9.83
C ARG A 34 21.67 -7.27 9.14
N GLY A 35 22.70 -6.89 9.92
CA GLY A 35 23.82 -6.13 9.40
C GLY A 35 23.35 -4.80 8.75
N PRO A 36 23.76 -4.47 7.51
CA PRO A 36 23.36 -3.24 6.84
C PRO A 36 22.01 -3.33 6.12
N GLU A 37 21.28 -4.43 6.27
CA GLU A 37 20.05 -4.70 5.52
C GLU A 37 18.83 -4.68 6.43
N LEU A 38 17.72 -4.16 5.87
CA LEU A 38 16.39 -4.26 6.45
C LEU A 38 15.61 -5.34 5.70
N GLU A 39 15.17 -6.36 6.42
CA GLU A 39 14.34 -7.44 5.90
C GLU A 39 12.86 -7.16 6.19
N LEU A 40 12.02 -7.32 5.17
CA LEU A 40 10.58 -7.45 5.33
C LEU A 40 10.20 -8.92 5.32
N ARG A 41 9.56 -9.38 6.39
CA ARG A 41 9.04 -10.73 6.51
C ARG A 41 7.53 -10.76 6.70
N ALA A 42 6.87 -11.71 6.06
CA ALA A 42 5.46 -12.02 6.30
C ALA A 42 5.28 -12.64 7.68
N ASP A 43 4.21 -12.25 8.37
CA ASP A 43 3.70 -12.93 9.56
C ASP A 43 2.40 -13.65 9.23
N ALA A 44 2.51 -14.95 8.92
CA ALA A 44 1.38 -15.79 8.56
C ALA A 44 0.35 -15.93 9.70
N ALA A 45 0.76 -15.81 10.96
CA ALA A 45 -0.15 -15.86 12.10
C ALA A 45 -1.08 -14.64 12.16
N ARG A 46 -0.75 -13.58 11.42
CA ARG A 46 -1.54 -12.35 11.28
C ARG A 46 -2.19 -12.23 9.90
N ALA A 47 -2.27 -13.30 9.13
CA ALA A 47 -3.01 -13.29 7.87
C ALA A 47 -4.46 -12.82 8.12
N PRO A 48 -5.00 -11.91 7.28
CA PRO A 48 -6.42 -11.59 7.34
C PRO A 48 -7.25 -12.84 7.03
N ALA A 49 -8.46 -12.94 7.59
CA ALA A 49 -9.35 -14.06 7.35
C ALA A 49 -10.65 -13.58 6.68
N PRO A 50 -11.13 -14.24 5.61
CA PRO A 50 -10.48 -15.33 4.88
C PRO A 50 -9.38 -14.82 3.91
N ASP A 51 -8.28 -15.58 3.76
CA ASP A 51 -7.20 -15.29 2.79
C ASP A 51 -6.47 -16.59 2.38
N PRO A 52 -7.14 -17.53 1.68
CA PRO A 52 -6.63 -18.88 1.44
C PRO A 52 -5.28 -18.89 0.69
N ASP A 53 -5.06 -17.92 -0.19
CA ASP A 53 -3.82 -17.82 -0.99
C ASP A 53 -2.77 -16.89 -0.37
N SER A 54 -3.03 -16.37 0.85
CA SER A 54 -2.22 -15.30 1.48
C SER A 54 -2.13 -14.03 0.62
N ARG A 55 -3.08 -13.80 -0.27
CA ARG A 55 -3.08 -12.69 -1.22
C ARG A 55 -3.19 -11.37 -0.48
N LEU A 56 -4.19 -11.20 0.38
CA LEU A 56 -4.40 -9.97 1.14
C LEU A 56 -3.25 -9.71 2.12
N LEU A 57 -2.64 -10.75 2.68
CA LEU A 57 -1.40 -10.67 3.43
C LEU A 57 -0.28 -10.05 2.58
N MET A 58 -0.09 -10.52 1.35
CA MET A 58 0.94 -10.02 0.44
C MET A 58 0.70 -8.56 0.03
N PHE A 59 -0.56 -8.17 -0.22
CA PHE A 59 -0.93 -6.77 -0.46
C PHE A 59 -0.61 -5.87 0.75
N GLY A 60 -0.92 -6.33 1.97
CA GLY A 60 -0.56 -5.61 3.19
C GLY A 60 0.95 -5.41 3.32
N CYS A 61 1.73 -6.48 3.15
CA CYS A 61 3.19 -6.40 3.21
C CYS A 61 3.78 -5.50 2.12
N GLY A 62 3.26 -5.56 0.90
CA GLY A 62 3.67 -4.66 -0.19
C GLY A 62 3.36 -3.20 0.13
N ALA A 63 2.22 -2.93 0.76
CA ALA A 63 1.89 -1.58 1.17
C ALA A 63 2.89 -1.05 2.22
N ALA A 64 3.26 -1.88 3.20
CA ALA A 64 4.30 -1.57 4.19
C ALA A 64 5.68 -1.37 3.55
N LEU A 65 6.04 -2.19 2.55
CA LEU A 65 7.28 -2.05 1.77
C LEU A 65 7.37 -0.68 1.09
N HIS A 66 6.29 -0.24 0.45
CA HIS A 66 6.26 1.07 -0.18
C HIS A 66 6.33 2.22 0.84
N HIS A 67 5.69 2.09 2.02
CA HIS A 67 5.81 3.10 3.09
C HIS A 67 7.26 3.27 3.57
N VAL A 68 8.01 2.16 3.73
CA VAL A 68 9.45 2.22 4.04
C VAL A 68 10.23 2.94 2.95
N ARG A 69 9.99 2.60 1.67
CA ARG A 69 10.65 3.26 0.53
C ARG A 69 10.40 4.77 0.51
N VAL A 70 9.16 5.20 0.76
CA VAL A 70 8.81 6.63 0.85
C VAL A 70 9.56 7.31 1.98
N ALA A 71 9.59 6.70 3.18
CA ALA A 71 10.28 7.27 4.33
C ALA A 71 11.79 7.38 4.13
N ILE A 72 12.41 6.37 3.52
CA ILE A 72 13.83 6.36 3.17
C ILE A 72 14.14 7.48 2.15
N ALA A 73 13.36 7.59 1.08
CA ALA A 73 13.55 8.63 0.08
C ALA A 73 13.38 10.04 0.68
N ALA A 74 12.41 10.23 1.57
CA ALA A 74 12.20 11.49 2.30
C ALA A 74 13.37 11.83 3.24
N ALA A 75 14.08 10.81 3.74
CA ALA A 75 15.30 10.98 4.53
C ALA A 75 16.55 11.26 3.66
N GLY A 76 16.41 11.34 2.33
CA GLY A 76 17.51 11.66 1.42
C GLY A 76 18.38 10.45 1.09
N TRP A 77 17.79 9.29 0.87
CA TRP A 77 18.51 8.07 0.50
C TRP A 77 17.83 7.31 -0.63
N ASP A 78 18.65 6.79 -1.53
CA ASP A 78 18.25 5.73 -2.45
C ASP A 78 18.24 4.37 -1.73
N VAL A 79 17.36 3.49 -2.19
CA VAL A 79 17.23 2.12 -1.66
C VAL A 79 17.13 1.10 -2.77
N ARG A 80 17.99 0.07 -2.69
CA ARG A 80 17.87 -1.13 -3.52
C ARG A 80 16.97 -2.13 -2.81
N VAL A 81 15.95 -2.63 -3.51
CA VAL A 81 14.98 -3.59 -2.96
C VAL A 81 15.03 -4.88 -3.77
N ALA A 82 15.53 -5.96 -3.14
CA ALA A 82 15.42 -7.32 -3.67
C ALA A 82 14.13 -7.94 -3.11
N ARG A 83 13.17 -8.28 -3.98
CA ARG A 83 11.87 -8.86 -3.59
C ARG A 83 11.90 -10.36 -3.78
N LEU A 84 11.32 -11.09 -2.83
CA LEU A 84 11.33 -12.55 -2.76
C LEU A 84 12.76 -13.10 -3.03
N PRO A 85 13.77 -12.63 -2.28
CA PRO A 85 15.17 -12.88 -2.62
C PRO A 85 15.57 -14.36 -2.48
N GLU A 86 14.87 -15.11 -1.64
CA GLU A 86 15.21 -16.50 -1.29
C GLU A 86 14.00 -17.41 -1.55
N PRO A 87 14.02 -18.25 -2.60
CA PRO A 87 12.91 -19.16 -2.92
C PRO A 87 12.55 -20.12 -1.77
N ASP A 88 13.55 -20.56 -1.00
CA ASP A 88 13.39 -21.50 0.11
C ASP A 88 12.96 -20.81 1.43
N GLU A 89 12.93 -19.48 1.47
CA GLU A 89 12.37 -18.70 2.59
C GLU A 89 11.13 -17.90 2.14
N PRO A 90 9.96 -18.56 1.97
CA PRO A 90 8.77 -17.91 1.41
C PRO A 90 8.23 -16.75 2.25
N LEU A 91 8.57 -16.70 3.54
CA LEU A 91 8.20 -15.60 4.43
C LEU A 91 9.15 -14.40 4.33
N LEU A 92 10.34 -14.51 3.72
CA LEU A 92 11.22 -13.38 3.46
C LEU A 92 10.76 -12.68 2.16
N LEU A 93 10.05 -11.55 2.32
CA LEU A 93 9.41 -10.88 1.20
C LEU A 93 10.29 -9.86 0.50
N ALA A 94 11.16 -9.18 1.24
CA ALA A 94 12.13 -8.26 0.65
C ALA A 94 13.35 -8.06 1.53
N ARG A 95 14.49 -7.75 0.89
CA ARG A 95 15.68 -7.15 1.50
C ARG A 95 15.89 -5.76 0.94
N LEU A 96 16.10 -4.79 1.82
CA LEU A 96 16.35 -3.41 1.49
C LEU A 96 17.76 -3.03 1.93
N ARG A 97 18.49 -2.39 1.02
CA ARG A 97 19.82 -1.84 1.29
C ARG A 97 19.90 -0.40 0.83
N LEU A 98 20.22 0.50 1.76
CA LEU A 98 20.50 1.91 1.45
C LEU A 98 21.75 1.99 0.56
N THR A 99 21.70 2.80 -0.49
CA THR A 99 22.80 2.90 -1.46
C THR A 99 23.47 4.27 -1.41
N THR A 100 22.79 5.30 -1.91
CA THR A 100 23.38 6.63 -2.11
C THR A 100 22.59 7.65 -1.29
N ALA A 101 23.30 8.50 -0.55
CA ALA A 101 22.69 9.66 0.09
C ALA A 101 22.53 10.80 -0.93
N HIS A 102 21.40 11.49 -0.88
CA HIS A 102 21.10 12.65 -1.70
C HIS A 102 20.36 13.72 -0.88
N ALA A 103 20.19 14.92 -1.45
CA ALA A 103 19.35 15.95 -0.84
C ALA A 103 17.90 15.44 -0.73
N PRO A 104 17.19 15.67 0.39
CA PRO A 104 15.81 15.20 0.56
C PRO A 104 14.90 15.55 -0.62
N ASP A 105 14.15 14.58 -1.14
CA ASP A 105 13.21 14.80 -2.24
C ASP A 105 11.90 15.43 -1.72
N PRO A 106 11.52 16.64 -2.14
CA PRO A 106 10.26 17.28 -1.72
C PRO A 106 9.02 16.44 -2.05
N ARG A 107 9.06 15.66 -3.14
CA ARG A 107 7.93 14.77 -3.50
C ARG A 107 7.81 13.61 -2.51
N ALA A 108 8.94 13.04 -2.09
CA ALA A 108 8.95 12.02 -1.04
C ALA A 108 8.49 12.59 0.31
N GLY A 109 8.87 13.84 0.62
CA GLY A 109 8.36 14.57 1.79
C GLY A 109 6.84 14.71 1.80
N ALA A 110 6.24 15.15 0.68
CA ALA A 110 4.78 15.26 0.57
C ALA A 110 4.06 13.91 0.70
N LEU A 111 4.65 12.82 0.18
CA LEU A 111 4.13 11.47 0.36
C LEU A 111 4.26 10.99 1.81
N LEU A 112 5.35 11.34 2.51
CA LEU A 112 5.52 11.05 3.93
C LEU A 112 4.49 11.79 4.79
N ASP A 113 4.15 13.03 4.46
CA ASP A 113 3.05 13.75 5.13
C ASP A 113 1.70 13.06 4.88
N ALA A 114 1.48 12.59 3.64
CA ALA A 114 0.29 11.81 3.30
C ALA A 114 0.20 10.50 4.11
N VAL A 115 1.32 9.84 4.45
CA VAL A 115 1.31 8.64 5.31
C VAL A 115 0.61 8.93 6.65
N ARG A 116 0.89 10.09 7.25
CA ARG A 116 0.36 10.48 8.56
C ARG A 116 -1.11 10.89 8.50
N ARG A 117 -1.54 11.51 7.40
CA ARG A 117 -2.92 11.97 7.18
C ARG A 117 -3.84 10.86 6.71
N ARG A 118 -3.34 9.91 5.91
CA ARG A 118 -4.17 8.89 5.25
C ARG A 118 -4.96 8.08 6.28
N ARG A 119 -6.28 8.04 6.08
CA ARG A 119 -7.21 7.15 6.78
C ARG A 119 -8.07 6.41 5.78
N THR A 120 -8.61 5.29 6.22
CA THR A 120 -9.64 4.59 5.44
C THR A 120 -10.99 5.19 5.82
N ASP A 121 -11.64 5.83 4.87
CA ASP A 121 -12.91 6.51 5.08
C ASP A 121 -14.03 5.78 4.34
N ARG A 122 -14.93 5.14 5.08
CA ARG A 122 -16.04 4.38 4.52
C ARG A 122 -17.36 5.15 4.48
N ARG A 123 -17.36 6.44 4.81
CA ARG A 123 -18.55 7.28 4.71
C ARG A 123 -19.08 7.33 3.26
N PRO A 124 -20.35 7.71 3.07
CA PRO A 124 -20.85 8.09 1.75
C PRO A 124 -19.99 9.22 1.18
N TYR A 125 -19.76 9.21 -0.13
CA TYR A 125 -18.98 10.27 -0.80
C TYR A 125 -19.94 11.14 -1.63
N ALA A 126 -19.54 12.38 -1.90
CA ALA A 126 -20.24 13.25 -2.82
C ALA A 126 -20.33 12.61 -4.22
N VAL A 127 -21.44 12.86 -4.91
CA VAL A 127 -21.62 12.46 -6.31
C VAL A 127 -20.79 13.38 -7.19
N GLY A 128 -20.06 12.81 -8.14
CA GLY A 128 -19.24 13.56 -9.07
C GLY A 128 -18.08 12.73 -9.60
N ARG A 129 -17.64 13.06 -10.81
CA ARG A 129 -16.45 12.44 -11.39
C ARG A 129 -15.20 13.14 -10.83
N LEU A 130 -14.18 12.36 -10.49
CA LEU A 130 -12.85 12.92 -10.22
C LEU A 130 -12.31 13.61 -11.49
N PRO A 131 -11.73 14.83 -11.39
CA PRO A 131 -11.12 15.48 -12.54
C PRO A 131 -10.09 14.58 -13.25
N ASP A 132 -10.09 14.60 -14.59
CA ASP A 132 -9.21 13.74 -15.39
C ASP A 132 -7.72 13.93 -15.07
N ARG A 133 -7.33 15.16 -14.70
CA ARG A 133 -5.96 15.46 -14.23
C ARG A 133 -5.56 14.64 -13.00
N ILE A 134 -6.49 14.43 -12.06
CA ILE A 134 -6.26 13.66 -10.85
C ILE A 134 -6.19 12.18 -11.21
N LEU A 135 -7.16 11.67 -11.99
CA LEU A 135 -7.14 10.28 -12.46
C LEU A 135 -5.84 9.94 -13.19
N HIS A 136 -5.38 10.82 -14.09
CA HIS A 136 -4.12 10.64 -14.81
C HIS A 136 -2.91 10.56 -13.85
N ARG A 137 -2.87 11.43 -12.83
CA ARG A 137 -1.81 11.41 -11.81
C ARG A 137 -1.84 10.12 -11.00
N LEU A 138 -3.00 9.70 -10.52
CA LEU A 138 -3.16 8.45 -9.77
C LEU A 138 -2.74 7.24 -10.63
N SER A 139 -3.15 7.19 -11.90
CA SER A 139 -2.74 6.14 -12.83
C SER A 139 -1.24 6.13 -13.09
N ARG A 140 -0.57 7.29 -13.18
CA ARG A 140 0.90 7.37 -13.32
C ARG A 140 1.62 6.81 -12.09
N THR A 141 1.16 7.15 -10.90
CA THR A 141 1.73 6.64 -9.64
C THR A 141 1.60 5.12 -9.54
N VAL A 142 0.43 4.58 -9.88
CA VAL A 142 0.20 3.12 -9.91
C VAL A 142 1.07 2.42 -10.97
N ARG A 143 1.25 3.03 -12.14
CA ARG A 143 2.12 2.51 -13.21
C ARG A 143 3.59 2.50 -12.84
N ALA A 144 4.06 3.48 -12.07
CA ALA A 144 5.44 3.50 -11.58
C ALA A 144 5.76 2.27 -10.71
N GLU A 145 4.75 1.70 -10.06
CA GLU A 145 4.85 0.47 -9.25
C GLU A 145 4.53 -0.82 -10.05
N GLY A 146 4.39 -0.71 -11.38
CA GLY A 146 4.19 -1.86 -12.28
C GLY A 146 2.75 -2.38 -12.35
N CYS A 147 1.77 -1.64 -11.83
CA CYS A 147 0.36 -1.99 -11.89
C CYS A 147 -0.42 -1.02 -12.77
N ARG A 148 -1.73 -1.26 -12.93
CA ARG A 148 -2.64 -0.43 -13.71
C ARG A 148 -3.85 -0.02 -12.87
N LEU A 149 -4.41 1.13 -13.23
CA LEU A 149 -5.57 1.72 -12.56
C LEU A 149 -6.62 2.06 -13.60
N ARG A 150 -7.82 1.50 -13.44
CA ARG A 150 -8.97 1.75 -14.32
C ARG A 150 -10.14 2.31 -13.53
N PRO A 151 -10.61 3.54 -13.81
CA PRO A 151 -11.87 4.03 -13.27
C PRO A 151 -13.04 3.20 -13.81
N LEU A 152 -13.93 2.76 -12.93
CA LEU A 152 -15.16 2.06 -13.29
C LEU A 152 -16.33 3.04 -13.30
N THR A 153 -17.27 2.85 -14.22
CA THR A 153 -18.46 3.71 -14.36
C THR A 153 -19.73 2.91 -14.56
N GLY A 154 -20.86 3.42 -14.08
CA GLY A 154 -22.18 2.86 -14.37
C GLY A 154 -22.28 1.36 -14.11
N ALA A 155 -22.54 0.60 -15.18
CA ALA A 155 -22.74 -0.84 -15.13
C ALA A 155 -21.47 -1.63 -14.77
N ASP A 156 -20.27 -1.08 -15.01
CA ASP A 156 -18.98 -1.75 -14.73
C ASP A 156 -18.68 -1.83 -13.23
N VAL A 157 -19.29 -0.97 -12.42
CA VAL A 157 -19.14 -1.02 -10.96
C VAL A 157 -19.96 -2.22 -10.45
N PRO A 158 -19.38 -3.20 -9.74
CA PRO A 158 -20.14 -4.35 -9.24
C PRO A 158 -21.37 -3.94 -8.43
N ALA A 159 -22.49 -4.66 -8.63
CA ALA A 159 -23.75 -4.35 -7.94
C ALA A 159 -23.58 -4.33 -6.41
N ALA A 160 -22.82 -5.29 -5.86
CA ALA A 160 -22.49 -5.35 -4.44
C ALA A 160 -21.82 -4.06 -3.93
N VAL A 161 -20.92 -3.46 -4.72
CA VAL A 161 -20.26 -2.20 -4.38
C VAL A 161 -21.26 -1.04 -4.39
N ARG A 162 -22.12 -0.96 -5.42
CA ARG A 162 -23.14 0.11 -5.51
C ARG A 162 -24.14 0.02 -4.36
N THR A 163 -24.58 -1.18 -4.00
CA THR A 163 -25.54 -1.39 -2.92
C THR A 163 -24.92 -1.08 -1.55
N ALA A 164 -23.70 -1.57 -1.28
CA ALA A 164 -23.07 -1.41 0.03
C ALA A 164 -22.52 0.01 0.29
N HIS A 165 -22.15 0.73 -0.77
CA HIS A 165 -21.40 1.99 -0.64
C HIS A 165 -22.05 3.20 -1.35
N GLY A 166 -23.19 2.98 -2.02
CA GLY A 166 -23.88 4.00 -2.81
C GLY A 166 -23.17 4.32 -4.14
N ILE A 167 -23.61 5.42 -4.76
CA ILE A 167 -23.14 5.89 -6.08
C ILE A 167 -22.13 7.05 -6.01
N GLY A 168 -21.69 7.42 -4.81
CA GLY A 168 -20.79 8.55 -4.57
C GLY A 168 -19.31 8.21 -4.74
N GLY A 169 -18.54 9.16 -5.27
CA GLY A 169 -17.10 9.03 -5.54
C GLY A 169 -16.77 8.14 -6.74
N ALA A 170 -15.49 8.08 -7.08
CA ALA A 170 -14.97 7.17 -8.10
C ALA A 170 -14.70 5.78 -7.51
N VAL A 171 -14.99 4.74 -8.29
CA VAL A 171 -14.54 3.37 -8.02
C VAL A 171 -13.39 3.06 -8.96
N LEU A 172 -12.23 2.75 -8.41
CA LEU A 172 -10.99 2.52 -9.14
C LEU A 172 -10.60 1.05 -9.01
N LEU A 173 -10.41 0.38 -10.14
CA LEU A 173 -9.87 -0.97 -10.19
C LEU A 173 -8.35 -0.92 -10.30
N LEU A 174 -7.67 -1.43 -9.27
CA LEU A 174 -6.26 -1.77 -9.33
C LEU A 174 -6.14 -3.16 -9.96
N HIS A 175 -5.27 -3.32 -10.95
CA HIS A 175 -5.05 -4.58 -11.65
C HIS A 175 -3.62 -4.69 -12.18
N GLY A 176 -3.23 -5.89 -12.61
CA GLY A 176 -1.91 -6.14 -13.19
C GLY A 176 -1.90 -7.30 -14.17
N LEU A 177 -0.70 -7.79 -14.50
CA LEU A 177 -0.47 -8.79 -15.56
C LEU A 177 -0.15 -10.20 -15.04
N GLY A 178 -0.19 -10.42 -13.73
CA GLY A 178 0.03 -11.72 -13.12
C GLY A 178 -0.74 -11.87 -11.81
N ASP A 179 -0.87 -13.10 -11.33
CA ASP A 179 -1.64 -13.43 -10.13
C ASP A 179 -0.89 -14.42 -9.24
N ASP A 180 0.32 -14.03 -8.88
CA ASP A 180 1.21 -14.76 -8.00
C ASP A 180 1.73 -13.87 -6.86
N ARG A 181 2.52 -14.47 -5.96
CA ARG A 181 3.10 -13.77 -4.80
C ARG A 181 3.88 -12.51 -5.17
N ALA A 182 4.66 -12.55 -6.24
CA ALA A 182 5.48 -11.40 -6.66
C ALA A 182 4.58 -10.25 -7.14
N HIS A 183 3.55 -10.59 -7.91
CA HIS A 183 2.55 -9.66 -8.42
C HIS A 183 1.66 -9.08 -7.31
N TRP A 184 1.29 -9.86 -6.30
CA TRP A 184 0.53 -9.36 -5.15
C TRP A 184 1.36 -8.45 -4.24
N LEU A 185 2.65 -8.75 -4.03
CA LEU A 185 3.56 -7.85 -3.31
C LEU A 185 3.65 -6.49 -4.03
N ARG A 186 3.87 -6.52 -5.35
CA ARG A 186 3.86 -5.31 -6.20
C ARG A 186 2.51 -4.60 -6.19
N GLY A 187 1.42 -5.36 -6.20
CA GLY A 187 0.07 -4.83 -6.05
C GLY A 187 -0.13 -4.08 -4.73
N GLY A 188 0.45 -4.57 -3.64
CA GLY A 188 0.49 -3.87 -2.35
C GLY A 188 1.27 -2.55 -2.41
N GLU A 189 2.43 -2.55 -3.06
CA GLU A 189 3.21 -1.33 -3.27
C GLU A 189 2.43 -0.29 -4.07
N ALA A 190 1.80 -0.73 -5.18
CA ALA A 190 0.96 0.11 -6.02
C ALA A 190 -0.29 0.62 -5.29
N LEU A 191 -0.92 -0.20 -4.45
CA LEU A 191 -2.03 0.20 -3.60
C LEU A 191 -1.59 1.32 -2.65
N SER A 192 -0.45 1.16 -1.97
CA SER A 192 0.09 2.20 -1.10
C SER A 192 0.34 3.50 -1.87
N ALA A 193 0.99 3.42 -3.03
CA ALA A 193 1.26 4.56 -3.88
C ALA A 193 -0.03 5.28 -4.32
N LEU A 194 -1.07 4.54 -4.70
CA LEU A 194 -2.40 5.08 -5.00
C LEU A 194 -3.00 5.84 -3.81
N LEU A 195 -3.03 5.23 -2.63
CA LEU A 195 -3.68 5.79 -1.45
C LEU A 195 -2.97 7.05 -0.96
N LEU A 196 -1.64 7.07 -0.99
CA LEU A 196 -0.84 8.24 -0.61
C LEU A 196 -0.99 9.37 -1.63
N ALA A 197 -0.98 9.06 -2.93
CA ALA A 197 -1.20 10.06 -3.97
C ALA A 197 -2.62 10.66 -3.91
N ALA A 198 -3.64 9.84 -3.64
CA ALA A 198 -5.01 10.32 -3.45
C ALA A 198 -5.11 11.23 -2.21
N THR A 199 -4.45 10.87 -1.11
CA THR A 199 -4.40 11.70 0.11
C THR A 199 -3.66 13.02 -0.13
N ALA A 200 -2.63 13.03 -0.97
CA ALA A 200 -1.92 14.24 -1.37
C ALA A 200 -2.78 15.17 -2.26
N GLU A 201 -3.82 14.64 -2.91
CA GLU A 201 -4.83 15.40 -3.66
C GLU A 201 -6.09 15.66 -2.80
N ASP A 202 -6.00 15.49 -1.48
CA ASP A 202 -7.08 15.67 -0.49
C ASP A 202 -8.34 14.83 -0.78
N LEU A 203 -8.14 13.64 -1.35
CA LEU A 203 -9.19 12.65 -1.53
C LEU A 203 -9.21 11.65 -0.37
N ALA A 204 -10.41 11.38 0.13
CA ALA A 204 -10.65 10.25 1.01
C ALA A 204 -10.64 8.95 0.19
N THR A 205 -10.19 7.86 0.82
CA THR A 205 -10.09 6.55 0.15
C THR A 205 -10.59 5.40 1.01
N ALA A 206 -11.15 4.37 0.36
CA ALA A 206 -11.48 3.10 0.98
C ALA A 206 -11.20 1.91 0.06
N THR A 207 -10.33 1.01 0.51
CA THR A 207 -10.07 -0.27 -0.16
C THR A 207 -11.18 -1.27 0.16
N LEU A 208 -11.70 -1.93 -0.88
CA LEU A 208 -12.79 -2.91 -0.80
C LEU A 208 -12.23 -4.34 -0.96
N SER A 209 -11.49 -4.81 0.04
CA SER A 209 -10.77 -6.10 -0.02
C SER A 209 -11.67 -7.33 0.01
N ASP A 210 -12.90 -7.20 0.52
CA ASP A 210 -13.95 -8.21 0.55
C ASP A 210 -14.58 -8.47 -0.82
N THR A 211 -14.40 -7.56 -1.78
CA THR A 211 -15.00 -7.67 -3.13
C THR A 211 -14.16 -8.45 -4.14
N VAL A 212 -12.93 -8.82 -3.79
CA VAL A 212 -11.95 -9.48 -4.68
C VAL A 212 -12.51 -10.71 -5.40
N PRO A 213 -13.20 -11.66 -4.73
CA PRO A 213 -13.73 -12.86 -5.39
C PRO A 213 -14.76 -12.56 -6.49
N ALA A 214 -15.38 -11.37 -6.48
CA ALA A 214 -16.40 -10.97 -7.45
C ALA A 214 -15.84 -10.23 -8.68
N LEU A 215 -14.52 -10.00 -8.76
CA LEU A 215 -13.91 -9.17 -9.81
C LEU A 215 -13.62 -9.92 -11.13
N GLY A 216 -13.69 -11.25 -11.14
CA GLY A 216 -13.24 -12.09 -12.26
C GLY A 216 -13.95 -11.90 -13.60
N ARG A 217 -15.02 -11.09 -13.67
CA ARG A 217 -15.77 -10.79 -14.91
C ARG A 217 -15.48 -9.41 -15.51
N LEU A 218 -14.58 -8.62 -14.91
CA LEU A 218 -14.39 -7.22 -15.31
C LEU A 218 -13.23 -6.99 -16.28
N LEU A 219 -12.35 -7.97 -16.51
CA LEU A 219 -11.10 -7.77 -17.25
C LEU A 219 -10.95 -8.80 -18.38
N ASP A 220 -10.21 -8.41 -19.42
CA ASP A 220 -9.80 -9.29 -20.51
C ASP A 220 -8.96 -10.47 -19.98
N ALA A 221 -8.89 -11.56 -20.75
CA ALA A 221 -8.22 -12.82 -20.37
C ALA A 221 -6.71 -12.71 -20.04
N ARG A 222 -6.10 -11.52 -20.08
CA ARG A 222 -4.67 -11.26 -19.84
C ARG A 222 -4.40 -10.28 -18.69
N GLU A 223 -5.43 -9.80 -18.00
CA GLU A 223 -5.27 -8.92 -16.84
C GLU A 223 -5.94 -9.50 -15.60
N TYR A 224 -5.29 -9.30 -14.46
CA TYR A 224 -5.72 -9.86 -13.19
C TYR A 224 -6.22 -8.75 -12.27
N PRO A 225 -7.49 -8.79 -11.84
CA PRO A 225 -8.04 -7.76 -10.97
C PRO A 225 -7.48 -7.94 -9.57
N TYR A 226 -7.00 -6.85 -8.97
CA TYR A 226 -6.40 -6.90 -7.65
C TYR A 226 -7.35 -6.47 -6.55
N LEU A 227 -7.76 -5.21 -6.57
CA LEU A 227 -8.57 -4.60 -5.52
C LEU A 227 -9.40 -3.46 -6.13
N LEU A 228 -10.56 -3.20 -5.54
CA LEU A 228 -11.28 -1.96 -5.77
C LEU A 228 -10.94 -0.95 -4.69
N VAL A 229 -10.80 0.32 -5.09
CA VAL A 229 -10.57 1.45 -4.20
C VAL A 229 -11.61 2.52 -4.53
N ARG A 230 -12.39 2.92 -3.53
CA ARG A 230 -13.20 4.14 -3.61
C ARG A 230 -12.31 5.34 -3.35
N ALA A 231 -12.49 6.41 -4.13
CA ALA A 231 -11.81 7.68 -3.95
C ALA A 231 -12.78 8.85 -4.20
N GLY A 232 -12.78 9.86 -3.34
CA GLY A 232 -13.67 11.01 -3.48
C GLY A 232 -13.67 11.91 -2.26
N HIS A 233 -14.64 12.81 -2.20
CA HIS A 233 -14.85 13.69 -1.05
C HIS A 233 -15.94 13.09 -0.15
N PRO A 234 -15.64 12.77 1.12
CA PRO A 234 -16.60 12.18 2.02
C PRO A 234 -17.67 13.20 2.40
N LEU A 235 -18.90 12.72 2.65
CA LEU A 235 -19.96 13.54 3.21
C LEU A 235 -19.77 13.63 4.74
N GLY A 236 -19.85 14.86 5.25
CA GLY A 236 -19.63 15.17 6.67
C GLY A 236 -18.22 15.69 6.94
N ASP A 237 -18.08 16.38 8.08
CA ASP A 237 -16.84 17.09 8.43
C ASP A 237 -15.86 16.19 9.20
N GLY A 238 -14.60 16.64 9.24
CA GLY A 238 -13.52 16.01 10.00
C GLY A 238 -13.01 14.68 9.43
N ASP A 239 -11.92 14.21 10.02
CA ASP A 239 -11.29 12.94 9.66
C ASP A 239 -11.90 11.77 10.43
N PRO A 240 -12.02 10.58 9.81
CA PRO A 240 -12.38 9.37 10.55
C PRO A 240 -11.29 9.04 11.59
N PRO A 241 -11.65 8.33 12.68
CA PRO A 241 -10.70 8.02 13.75
C PRO A 241 -9.49 7.25 13.22
N ALA A 242 -8.33 7.53 13.80
CA ALA A 242 -7.14 6.75 13.53
C ALA A 242 -7.35 5.29 13.99
N THR A 243 -7.00 4.35 13.11
CA THR A 243 -6.98 2.94 13.49
C THR A 243 -5.72 2.65 14.29
N PRO A 244 -5.78 1.79 15.33
CA PRO A 244 -4.62 1.48 16.14
C PRO A 244 -3.53 0.80 15.30
N ARG A 245 -2.27 0.99 15.73
CA ARG A 245 -1.10 0.30 15.17
C ARG A 245 -0.38 -0.48 16.25
N ARG A 246 0.19 -1.60 15.85
CA ARG A 246 0.97 -2.45 16.76
C ARG A 246 2.20 -1.69 17.25
N PRO A 247 2.59 -1.89 18.52
CA PRO A 247 3.86 -1.42 19.03
C PRO A 247 5.02 -1.90 18.18
N LEU A 248 6.08 -1.09 18.11
CA LEU A 248 7.27 -1.43 17.31
C LEU A 248 7.87 -2.78 17.72
N ALA A 249 7.90 -3.08 19.03
CA ALA A 249 8.42 -4.34 19.56
C ALA A 249 7.69 -5.61 19.06
N GLU A 250 6.45 -5.50 18.56
CA GLU A 250 5.72 -6.65 17.99
C GLU A 250 6.03 -6.87 16.51
N ILE A 251 6.57 -5.86 15.83
CA ILE A 251 6.74 -5.84 14.38
C ILE A 251 8.19 -5.63 13.96
N PHE A 252 9.11 -5.45 14.89
CA PHE A 252 10.50 -5.13 14.62
C PHE A 252 11.43 -5.86 15.59
N ASP A 253 12.48 -6.46 15.04
CA ASP A 253 13.58 -7.04 15.80
C ASP A 253 14.94 -6.76 15.14
N ILE A 254 16.01 -6.89 15.91
CA ILE A 254 17.38 -6.82 15.42
C ILE A 254 17.96 -8.22 15.51
N ALA A 255 18.37 -8.77 14.37
CA ALA A 255 19.07 -10.05 14.35
C ALA A 255 20.53 -9.88 14.76
N PRO A 256 21.13 -10.87 15.45
CA PRO A 256 22.58 -10.88 15.65
C PRO A 256 23.31 -10.91 14.30
N PRO A 257 24.53 -10.33 14.25
CA PRO A 257 25.34 -10.29 13.04
C PRO A 257 25.69 -11.69 12.50
#